data_AF-A0A0Q7FIF3-F1
#
_entry.id   AF-A0A0Q7FIF3-F1
#
_cell.length_a   1.000
_cell.length_b   1.000
_cell.length_c   1.000
_cell.angle_alpha   90.00
_cell.angle_beta   90.00
_cell.angle_gamma   90.00
#
_symmetry.space_group_name_H-M   'P 1'
#
loop_
_entity.id
_entity.type
_entity.pdbx_description
1 polymer ?
#
loop_
_entity_poly.entity_id
_entity_poly.type
_entity_poly.pdbx_seq_one_letter_code
_entity_poly.pdbx_strand_id
1 'polypeptide(L)'
;MKEKVAEDFARMEATEATANEKAVPAFIETMKLLVKLDQAFATTAMQPEYVDAGTRFSEGKDIFTSAPASIAFSAAAAQFLLGMPGYPFDFENLEAKLGTLRSSIEIITKKITDAPDKADFIDYLTLNQKVSARSGRIGEYERELFFRAFEHMFEHASNLESLTPCWSAYK
;
A
#
# COMPACT_ATOMS: atom_id res chain seq x y z
N MET A 1 -11.50 -28.27 -2.27
CA MET A 1 -11.67 -28.28 -3.75
C MET A 1 -11.72 -26.87 -4.32
N LYS A 2 -12.61 -25.98 -3.84
CA LYS A 2 -12.69 -24.58 -4.31
C LYS A 2 -11.37 -23.80 -4.15
N GLU A 3 -10.72 -23.90 -2.99
CA GLU A 3 -9.43 -23.21 -2.73
C GLU A 3 -8.31 -23.70 -3.65
N LYS A 4 -8.16 -25.02 -3.82
CA LYS A 4 -7.18 -25.59 -4.76
C LYS A 4 -7.39 -25.13 -6.20
N VAL A 5 -8.65 -25.10 -6.65
CA VAL A 5 -8.98 -24.62 -7.98
C VAL A 5 -8.63 -23.13 -8.12
N ALA A 6 -8.99 -22.31 -7.13
CA ALA A 6 -8.63 -20.89 -7.13
C ALA A 6 -7.11 -20.66 -7.13
N GLU A 7 -6.34 -21.48 -6.39
CA GLU A 7 -4.88 -21.44 -6.39
C GLU A 7 -4.28 -21.77 -7.76
N ASP A 8 -4.80 -22.81 -8.43
CA ASP A 8 -4.34 -23.19 -9.77
C ASP A 8 -4.65 -22.10 -10.81
N PHE A 9 -5.83 -21.46 -10.74
CA PHE A 9 -6.16 -20.30 -11.58
C PHE A 9 -5.22 -19.12 -11.33
N ALA A 10 -4.99 -18.76 -10.06
CA ALA A 10 -4.06 -17.68 -9.71
C ALA A 10 -2.64 -17.96 -10.21
N ARG A 11 -2.19 -19.23 -10.17
CA ARG A 11 -0.87 -19.62 -10.69
C ARG A 11 -0.80 -19.50 -12.22
N MET A 12 -1.87 -19.87 -12.92
CA MET A 12 -1.96 -19.73 -14.37
C MET A 12 -1.92 -18.26 -14.78
N GLU A 13 -2.72 -17.41 -14.14
CA GLU A 13 -2.72 -15.95 -14.37
C GLU A 13 -1.35 -15.33 -14.07
N ALA A 14 -0.68 -15.73 -12.98
CA ALA A 14 0.67 -15.26 -12.68
C ALA A 14 1.68 -15.67 -13.77
N THR A 15 1.54 -16.87 -14.33
CA THR A 15 2.39 -17.34 -15.44
C THR A 15 2.16 -16.52 -16.70
N GLU A 16 0.90 -16.21 -17.01
CA GLU A 16 0.53 -15.36 -18.15
C GLU A 16 1.06 -13.93 -17.99
N ALA A 17 0.91 -13.34 -16.81
CA ALA A 17 1.43 -12.01 -16.52
C ALA A 17 2.96 -11.96 -16.66
N THR A 18 3.67 -12.93 -16.09
CA THR A 18 5.14 -12.97 -16.09
C THR A 18 5.75 -13.34 -17.44
N ALA A 19 4.96 -13.92 -18.35
CA ALA A 19 5.37 -14.15 -19.74
C ALA A 19 5.45 -12.85 -20.56
N ASN A 20 4.79 -11.77 -20.11
CA ASN A 20 4.90 -10.47 -20.76
C ASN A 20 6.22 -9.78 -20.41
N GLU A 21 6.98 -9.35 -21.42
CA GLU A 21 8.28 -8.69 -21.24
C GLU A 21 8.22 -7.40 -20.42
N LYS A 22 7.07 -6.73 -20.35
CA LYS A 22 6.86 -5.50 -19.56
C LYS A 22 6.62 -5.76 -18.07
N ALA A 23 6.30 -7.00 -17.69
CA ALA A 23 5.93 -7.32 -16.31
C ALA A 23 7.11 -7.14 -15.33
N VAL A 24 8.30 -7.65 -15.67
CA VAL A 24 9.49 -7.54 -14.81
C VAL A 24 9.95 -6.10 -14.64
N PRO A 25 10.08 -5.26 -15.71
CA PRO A 25 10.35 -3.83 -15.56
C PRO A 25 9.35 -3.11 -14.65
N ALA A 26 8.04 -3.34 -14.84
CA ALA A 26 7.01 -2.72 -14.01
C ALA A 26 7.09 -3.16 -12.54
N PHE A 27 7.41 -4.43 -12.27
CA PHE A 27 7.65 -4.93 -10.92
C PHE A 27 8.84 -4.24 -10.27
N ILE A 28 9.97 -4.12 -10.98
CA ILE A 28 11.18 -3.43 -10.47
C ILE A 28 10.85 -1.98 -10.12
N GLU A 29 10.15 -1.26 -11.00
CA GLU A 29 9.75 0.13 -10.75
C GLU A 29 8.79 0.23 -9.56
N THR A 30 7.84 -0.70 -9.43
CA THR A 30 6.93 -0.77 -8.28
C THR A 30 7.70 -0.96 -6.97
N MET A 31 8.72 -1.83 -6.94
CA MET A 31 9.54 -2.03 -5.76
C MET A 31 10.38 -0.80 -5.42
N LYS A 32 10.89 -0.05 -6.41
CA LYS A 32 11.57 1.24 -6.17
C LYS A 32 10.61 2.26 -5.55
N LEU A 33 9.36 2.29 -6.01
CA LEU A 33 8.34 3.17 -5.43
C LEU A 33 7.98 2.79 -3.99
N LEU A 34 7.89 1.49 -3.68
CA LEU A 34 7.73 1.00 -2.31
C LEU A 34 8.87 1.50 -1.43
N VAL A 35 10.12 1.30 -1.84
CA VAL A 35 11.30 1.75 -1.08
C VAL A 35 11.30 3.26 -0.87
N LYS A 36 10.93 4.04 -1.89
CA LYS A 36 10.83 5.50 -1.79
C LYS A 36 9.76 5.93 -0.77
N LEU A 37 8.62 5.25 -0.76
CA LEU A 37 7.55 5.50 0.20
C LEU A 37 8.00 5.12 1.63
N ASP A 38 8.55 3.93 1.80
CA ASP A 38 9.07 3.43 3.08
C ASP A 38 10.12 4.39 3.67
N GLN A 39 11.06 4.87 2.85
CA GLN A 39 12.06 5.85 3.29
C GLN A 39 11.45 7.17 3.76
N ALA A 40 10.38 7.66 3.11
CA ALA A 40 9.69 8.88 3.56
C ALA A 40 8.99 8.65 4.90
N PHE A 41 8.29 7.53 5.04
CA PHE A 41 7.65 7.11 6.29
C PHE A 41 8.69 6.92 7.41
N ALA A 42 9.86 6.37 7.13
CA ALA A 42 10.92 6.19 8.13
C ALA A 42 11.40 7.51 8.76
N THR A 43 11.04 8.67 8.19
CA THR A 43 11.34 9.99 8.76
C THR A 43 10.30 10.51 9.76
N THR A 44 9.27 9.72 10.06
CA THR A 44 8.13 10.12 10.89
C THR A 44 8.00 9.26 12.15
N ALA A 45 7.63 9.87 13.27
CA ALA A 45 7.42 9.21 14.54
C ALA A 45 6.33 9.94 15.33
N MET A 46 5.56 9.19 16.12
CA MET A 46 4.57 9.76 17.05
C MET A 46 5.26 10.59 18.12
N GLN A 47 4.57 11.63 18.59
CA GLN A 47 5.01 12.33 19.80
C GLN A 47 4.96 11.37 21.00
N PRO A 48 5.97 11.39 21.90
CA PRO A 48 6.08 10.43 23.01
C PRO A 48 4.84 10.36 23.91
N GLU A 49 4.10 11.45 24.09
CA GLU A 49 2.87 11.49 24.89
C GLU A 49 1.72 10.65 24.31
N TYR A 50 1.75 10.33 23.02
CA TYR A 50 0.74 9.49 22.37
C TYR A 50 1.15 8.01 22.26
N VAL A 51 2.35 7.66 22.73
CA VAL A 51 2.84 6.28 22.72
C VAL A 51 2.51 5.60 24.05
N ASP A 52 1.71 4.53 23.99
CA ASP A 52 1.34 3.71 25.14
C ASP A 52 1.66 2.21 24.92
N ALA A 53 1.35 1.38 25.92
CA ALA A 53 1.63 -0.06 25.87
C ALA A 53 0.83 -0.82 24.78
N GLY A 54 -0.23 -0.21 24.21
CA GLY A 54 -1.03 -0.79 23.13
C GLY A 54 -0.68 -0.24 21.75
N THR A 55 0.23 0.74 21.67
CA THR A 55 0.66 1.35 20.42
C THR A 55 1.52 0.37 19.62
N ARG A 56 1.09 0.06 18.40
CA ARG A 56 1.77 -0.88 17.53
C ARG A 56 2.65 -0.21 16.47
N PHE A 57 2.19 0.90 15.92
CA PHE A 57 2.92 1.72 14.96
C PHE A 57 3.23 3.04 15.63
N SER A 58 4.44 3.18 16.16
CA SER A 58 4.93 4.38 16.84
C SER A 58 5.79 5.24 15.91
N GLU A 59 6.31 4.66 14.84
CA GLU A 59 7.15 5.32 13.83
C GLU A 59 6.96 4.67 12.47
N GLY A 60 7.36 5.36 11.39
CA GLY A 60 6.97 4.92 10.05
C GLY A 60 7.65 3.62 9.63
N LYS A 61 8.84 3.32 10.18
CA LYS A 61 9.50 2.02 9.94
C LYS A 61 8.66 0.83 10.43
N ASP A 62 7.79 1.02 11.42
CA ASP A 62 6.95 -0.05 11.97
C ASP A 62 5.95 -0.57 10.92
N ILE A 63 5.55 0.28 9.97
CA ILE A 63 4.53 -0.04 8.96
C ILE A 63 5.05 -1.12 7.99
N PHE A 64 6.17 -0.85 7.33
CA PHE A 64 6.74 -1.75 6.31
C PHE A 64 7.66 -2.84 6.88
N THR A 65 8.02 -2.78 8.16
CA THR A 65 8.66 -3.91 8.85
C THR A 65 7.71 -5.13 8.90
N SER A 66 6.40 -4.90 8.82
CA SER A 66 5.40 -5.96 8.75
C SER A 66 5.19 -6.46 7.30
N ALA A 67 5.13 -7.79 7.12
CA ALA A 67 4.80 -8.39 5.83
C ALA A 67 3.45 -7.93 5.23
N PRO A 68 2.37 -7.70 6.03
CA PRO A 68 1.09 -7.27 5.50
C PRO A 68 1.14 -5.98 4.66
N ALA A 69 1.82 -4.94 5.12
CA ALA A 69 1.87 -3.66 4.41
C ALA A 69 2.62 -3.78 3.07
N SER A 70 3.80 -4.43 3.08
CA SER A 70 4.59 -4.60 1.86
C SER A 70 3.85 -5.46 0.81
N ILE A 71 3.21 -6.56 1.24
CA ILE A 71 2.40 -7.41 0.36
C ILE A 71 1.21 -6.63 -0.20
N ALA A 72 0.53 -5.88 0.66
CA ALA A 72 -0.64 -5.09 0.29
C ALA A 72 -0.29 -3.97 -0.70
N PHE A 73 0.84 -3.29 -0.52
CA PHE A 73 1.33 -2.28 -1.45
C PHE A 73 1.58 -2.91 -2.84
N SER A 74 2.32 -4.02 -2.89
CA SER A 74 2.60 -4.71 -4.15
C SER A 74 1.32 -5.19 -4.84
N ALA A 75 0.35 -5.71 -4.08
CA ALA A 75 -0.93 -6.14 -4.61
C ALA A 75 -1.77 -4.97 -5.14
N ALA A 76 -1.88 -3.86 -4.39
CA ALA A 76 -2.61 -2.67 -4.82
C ALA A 76 -1.96 -2.06 -6.07
N ALA A 77 -0.63 -2.01 -6.12
CA ALA A 77 0.10 -1.50 -7.29
C ALA A 77 -0.11 -2.41 -8.51
N ALA A 78 -0.05 -3.73 -8.33
CA ALA A 78 -0.34 -4.67 -9.41
C ALA A 78 -1.76 -4.49 -9.96
N GLN A 79 -2.76 -4.35 -9.08
CA GLN A 79 -4.15 -4.09 -9.49
C GLN A 79 -4.30 -2.74 -10.20
N PHE A 80 -3.65 -1.69 -9.70
CA PHE A 80 -3.66 -0.36 -10.32
C PHE A 80 -3.06 -0.38 -11.73
N LEU A 81 -1.94 -1.10 -11.90
CA LEU A 81 -1.19 -1.17 -13.14
C LEU A 81 -1.82 -2.10 -14.17
N LEU A 82 -2.17 -3.32 -13.77
CA LEU A 82 -2.56 -4.40 -14.68
C LEU A 82 -4.07 -4.65 -14.72
N GLY A 83 -4.84 -4.01 -13.84
CA GLY A 83 -6.28 -4.19 -13.74
C GLY A 83 -6.70 -5.18 -12.66
N MET A 84 -8.02 -5.36 -12.51
CA MET A 84 -8.58 -6.23 -11.48
C MET A 84 -8.36 -7.72 -11.79
N PRO A 85 -8.11 -8.55 -10.77
CA PRO A 85 -8.10 -10.01 -10.93
C PRO A 85 -9.38 -10.53 -11.60
N GLY A 86 -9.25 -11.55 -12.46
CA GLY A 86 -10.36 -12.08 -13.25
C GLY A 86 -10.72 -11.29 -14.51
N TYR A 87 -9.99 -10.20 -14.81
CA TYR A 87 -10.04 -9.50 -16.09
C TYR A 87 -8.69 -9.66 -16.83
N PRO A 88 -8.66 -9.52 -18.18
CA PRO A 88 -7.42 -9.53 -18.92
C PRO A 88 -6.46 -8.43 -18.44
N PHE A 89 -5.17 -8.76 -18.36
CA PHE A 89 -4.16 -7.79 -17.94
C PHE A 89 -3.99 -6.65 -18.95
N ASP A 90 -3.96 -5.42 -18.45
CA ASP A 90 -3.77 -4.21 -19.25
C ASP A 90 -2.30 -3.83 -19.39
N PHE A 91 -1.59 -4.52 -20.27
CA PHE A 91 -0.21 -4.20 -20.63
C PHE A 91 -0.08 -3.07 -21.68
N GLU A 92 -1.21 -2.63 -22.27
CA GLU A 92 -1.24 -1.54 -23.24
C GLU A 92 -1.04 -0.20 -22.55
N ASN A 93 -1.75 0.05 -21.46
CA ASN A 93 -1.69 1.31 -20.71
C ASN A 93 -0.70 1.30 -19.54
N LEU A 94 0.05 0.21 -19.37
CA LEU A 94 0.94 -0.03 -18.24
C LEU A 94 1.89 1.15 -17.97
N GLU A 95 2.55 1.70 -18.99
CA GLU A 95 3.50 2.81 -18.80
C GLU A 95 2.82 4.12 -18.35
N ALA A 96 1.64 4.42 -18.89
CA ALA A 96 0.87 5.59 -18.47
C ALA A 96 0.40 5.46 -17.01
N LYS A 97 -0.07 4.27 -16.64
CA LYS A 97 -0.44 3.95 -15.26
C LYS A 97 0.76 3.98 -14.32
N LEU A 98 1.90 3.46 -14.75
CA LEU A 98 3.15 3.52 -13.98
C LEU A 98 3.61 4.96 -13.75
N GLY A 99 3.49 5.83 -14.76
CA GLY A 99 3.70 7.26 -14.62
C GLY A 99 2.78 7.89 -13.57
N THR A 100 1.50 7.54 -13.60
CA THR A 100 0.50 8.03 -12.63
C THR A 100 0.80 7.55 -11.21
N LEU A 101 1.16 6.28 -11.05
CA LEU A 101 1.56 5.70 -9.76
C LEU A 101 2.81 6.40 -9.22
N ARG A 102 3.82 6.62 -10.07
CA ARG A 102 5.05 7.35 -9.72
C ARG A 102 4.74 8.75 -9.23
N SER A 103 3.92 9.51 -9.97
CA SER A 103 3.51 10.86 -9.57
C SER A 103 2.74 10.86 -8.25
N SER A 104 1.88 9.86 -8.02
CA SER A 104 1.12 9.74 -6.78
C SER A 104 2.04 9.52 -5.57
N ILE A 105 3.01 8.60 -5.70
CA ILE A 105 4.02 8.36 -4.66
C ILE A 105 4.92 9.58 -4.45
N GLU A 106 5.27 10.30 -5.51
CA GLU A 106 6.02 11.57 -5.42
C GLU A 106 5.26 12.64 -4.65
N ILE A 107 3.97 12.81 -4.92
CA ILE A 107 3.12 13.75 -4.19
C ILE A 107 3.05 13.39 -2.71
N ILE A 108 2.82 12.11 -2.38
CA ILE A 108 2.72 11.66 -0.99
C ILE A 108 4.05 11.82 -0.25
N THR A 109 5.15 11.37 -0.83
CA THR A 109 6.48 11.47 -0.22
C THR A 109 6.90 12.94 -0.02
N LYS A 110 6.53 13.82 -0.95
CA LYS A 110 6.70 15.27 -0.79
C LYS A 110 5.84 15.82 0.35
N LYS A 111 4.55 15.45 0.43
CA LYS A 111 3.66 15.89 1.53
C LYS A 111 4.19 15.45 2.90
N ILE A 112 4.71 14.22 3.02
CA ILE A 112 5.37 13.76 4.24
C ILE A 112 6.60 14.60 4.58
N THR A 113 7.41 14.94 3.57
CA THR A 113 8.67 15.67 3.78
C THR A 113 8.44 17.14 4.13
N ASP A 114 7.46 17.77 3.48
CA ASP A 114 7.15 19.19 3.61
C ASP A 114 6.21 19.49 4.80
N ALA A 115 5.58 18.47 5.39
CA ALA A 115 4.70 18.63 6.55
C ALA A 115 5.46 19.21 7.76
N PRO A 116 4.98 20.32 8.37
CA PRO A 116 5.57 20.86 9.60
C PRO A 116 5.55 19.86 10.76
N ASP A 117 4.42 19.15 10.90
CA ASP A 117 4.30 17.95 11.71
C ASP A 117 4.03 16.75 10.80
N LYS A 118 5.07 15.95 10.59
CA LYS A 118 4.99 14.78 9.71
C LYS A 118 4.13 13.68 10.32
N ALA A 119 4.05 13.60 11.64
CA ALA A 119 3.26 12.58 12.32
C ALA A 119 1.76 12.82 12.11
N ASP A 120 1.33 14.08 12.09
CA ASP A 120 -0.05 14.48 11.78
C ASP A 120 -0.46 14.07 10.36
N PHE A 121 0.44 14.21 9.38
CA PHE A 121 0.15 13.75 8.02
C PHE A 121 -0.06 12.24 7.96
N ILE A 122 0.78 11.46 8.67
CA ILE A 122 0.64 10.00 8.71
C ILE A 122 -0.60 9.55 9.49
N ASP A 123 -1.03 10.33 10.49
CA ASP A 123 -2.15 9.98 11.38
C ASP A 123 -2.03 8.57 11.98
N TYR A 124 -0.98 8.38 12.78
CA TYR A 124 -0.73 7.13 13.50
C TYR A 124 -1.85 6.75 14.48
N LEU A 125 -2.58 7.74 15.02
CA LEU A 125 -3.67 7.49 15.96
C LEU A 125 -4.79 6.71 15.26
N THR A 126 -5.24 7.18 14.10
CA THR A 126 -6.24 6.45 13.30
C THR A 126 -5.70 5.11 12.83
N LEU A 127 -4.45 5.03 12.39
CA LEU A 127 -3.85 3.76 11.95
C LEU A 127 -3.87 2.70 13.07
N ASN A 128 -3.39 3.05 14.27
CA ASN A 128 -3.37 2.14 15.41
C ASN A 128 -4.79 1.76 15.87
N GLN A 129 -5.74 2.70 15.83
CA GLN A 129 -7.14 2.41 16.12
C GLN A 129 -7.71 1.38 15.13
N LYS A 130 -7.45 1.56 13.84
CA LYS A 130 -7.96 0.67 12.78
C LYS A 130 -7.33 -0.71 12.89
N VAL A 131 -6.02 -0.82 13.06
CA VAL A 131 -5.36 -2.12 13.16
C VAL A 131 -5.80 -2.91 14.40
N SER A 132 -6.09 -2.22 15.51
CA SER A 132 -6.52 -2.86 16.77
C SER A 132 -7.98 -3.31 16.78
N ALA A 133 -8.77 -2.99 15.75
CA ALA A 133 -10.22 -3.25 15.73
C ALA A 133 -10.62 -4.73 15.61
N ARG A 134 -9.71 -5.63 15.22
CA ARG A 134 -9.99 -7.08 15.07
C ARG A 134 -8.97 -7.94 15.79
N SER A 135 -9.46 -8.94 16.52
CA SER A 135 -8.64 -9.94 17.24
C SER A 135 -8.46 -11.27 16.49
N GLY A 136 -9.24 -11.53 15.43
CA GLY A 136 -9.19 -12.78 14.65
C GLY A 136 -8.69 -12.56 13.22
N ARG A 137 -7.90 -13.51 12.70
CA ARG A 137 -7.29 -13.48 11.34
C ARG A 137 -6.59 -12.15 11.03
N ILE A 138 -5.81 -11.68 11.99
CA ILE A 138 -5.13 -10.39 12.00
C ILE A 138 -4.34 -10.15 10.69
N GLY A 139 -3.61 -11.16 10.20
CA GLY A 139 -2.85 -11.04 8.95
C GLY A 139 -3.70 -10.97 7.66
N GLU A 140 -4.91 -11.53 7.62
CA GLU A 140 -5.84 -11.32 6.49
C GLU A 140 -6.45 -9.92 6.55
N TYR A 141 -6.88 -9.51 7.75
CA TYR A 141 -7.47 -8.20 8.00
C TYR A 141 -6.51 -7.07 7.63
N GLU A 142 -5.27 -7.12 8.11
CA GLU A 142 -4.29 -6.07 7.83
C GLU A 142 -3.90 -5.99 6.37
N ARG A 143 -3.74 -7.14 5.69
CA ARG A 143 -3.47 -7.15 4.26
C ARG A 143 -4.57 -6.42 3.49
N GLU A 144 -5.82 -6.66 3.82
CA GLU A 144 -6.94 -5.97 3.18
C GLU A 144 -7.03 -4.49 3.59
N LEU A 145 -6.81 -4.16 4.87
CA LEU A 145 -6.76 -2.79 5.35
C LEU A 145 -5.73 -1.96 4.59
N PHE A 146 -4.49 -2.46 4.54
CA PHE A 146 -3.41 -1.78 3.83
C PHE A 146 -3.65 -1.76 2.32
N PHE A 147 -4.23 -2.81 1.75
CA PHE A 147 -4.53 -2.88 0.32
C PHE A 147 -5.47 -1.73 -0.07
N ARG A 148 -6.58 -1.58 0.66
CA ARG A 148 -7.54 -0.47 0.46
C ARG A 148 -6.92 0.89 0.72
N ALA A 149 -6.08 1.00 1.76
CA ALA A 149 -5.39 2.24 2.05
C ALA A 149 -4.47 2.68 0.89
N PHE A 150 -3.73 1.75 0.29
CA PHE A 150 -2.84 2.04 -0.82
C PHE A 150 -3.59 2.30 -2.13
N GLU A 151 -4.67 1.57 -2.43
CA GLU A 151 -5.56 1.91 -3.56
C GLU A 151 -6.03 3.37 -3.45
N HIS A 152 -6.56 3.75 -2.28
CA HIS A 152 -7.04 5.10 -2.02
C HIS A 152 -5.91 6.15 -2.12
N MET A 153 -4.72 5.81 -1.64
CA MET A 153 -3.53 6.65 -1.74
C MET A 153 -3.14 6.92 -3.19
N PHE A 154 -3.15 5.89 -4.05
CA PHE A 154 -2.76 6.02 -5.46
C PHE A 154 -3.78 6.86 -6.24
N GLU A 155 -5.07 6.67 -5.98
CA GLU A 155 -6.13 7.37 -6.71
C GLU A 155 -6.30 8.84 -6.30
N HIS A 156 -5.98 9.17 -5.04
CA HIS A 156 -6.31 10.48 -4.46
C HIS A 156 -5.13 11.26 -3.89
N ALA A 157 -3.89 10.88 -4.25
CA ALA A 157 -2.66 11.48 -3.73
C ALA A 157 -2.67 13.02 -3.67
N SER A 158 -3.17 13.68 -4.72
CA SER A 158 -3.24 15.16 -4.79
C SER A 158 -4.18 15.75 -3.73
N ASN A 159 -5.26 15.07 -3.38
CA ASN A 159 -6.34 15.57 -2.52
C ASN A 159 -6.11 15.25 -1.04
N LEU A 160 -5.19 14.32 -0.73
CA LEU A 160 -4.94 13.90 0.66
C LEU A 160 -4.22 14.99 1.46
N GLU A 161 -4.86 15.51 2.50
CA GLU A 161 -4.24 16.42 3.48
C GLU A 161 -3.60 15.66 4.65
N SER A 162 -4.00 14.39 4.86
CA SER A 162 -3.41 13.40 5.75
C SER A 162 -3.74 12.00 5.22
N LEU A 163 -3.19 10.95 5.84
CA LEU A 163 -3.50 9.55 5.49
C LEU A 163 -4.73 8.99 6.22
N THR A 164 -5.41 9.78 7.05
CA THR A 164 -6.70 9.44 7.68
C THR A 164 -7.70 8.78 6.71
N PRO A 165 -7.92 9.33 5.48
CA PRO A 165 -8.86 8.74 4.53
C PRO A 165 -8.40 7.36 4.05
N CYS A 166 -7.10 7.14 3.89
CA CYS A 166 -6.52 5.86 3.51
C CYS A 166 -6.76 4.80 4.60
N TRP A 167 -6.51 5.12 5.87
CA TRP A 167 -6.75 4.21 6.99
C TRP A 167 -8.24 3.89 7.19
N SER A 168 -9.12 4.77 6.74
CA SER A 168 -10.57 4.61 6.81
C SER A 168 -11.20 4.02 5.55
N ALA A 169 -10.41 3.69 4.52
CA ALA A 169 -10.91 3.13 3.27
C ALA A 169 -11.47 1.71 3.43
N TYR A 170 -10.97 0.97 4.42
CA TYR A 170 -11.51 -0.34 4.80
C TYR A 170 -12.79 -0.19 5.64
N LYS A 171 -13.88 -0.81 5.17
CA LYS A 171 -15.20 -0.84 5.83
C LYS A 171 -15.54 -2.24 6.33
#